data_AF-A0A2V9NXX6-F1
#
_entry.id   AF-A0A2V9NXX6-F1
#
_cell.length_a   1.000
_cell.length_b   1.000
_cell.length_c   1.000
_cell.angle_alpha   90.00
_cell.angle_beta   90.00
_cell.angle_gamma   90.00
#
_symmetry.space_group_name_H-M   'P 1'
#
loop_
_entity.id
_entity.type
_entity.pdbx_description
1 polymer ?
#
loop_
_entity_poly.entity_id
_entity_poly.type
_entity_poly.pdbx_seq_one_letter_code
_entity_poly.pdbx_strand_id
1 'polypeptide(L)'
;MDGGDNNNAFFSQARGRYRSPYQFSNEVIQEFRVSPNSVSAESGRTAGAVVNVVTKSGSNKFHGTGFYYLRDSSFAARDPELSFNPSSQQHQFGFTAGGPLRRNRVFFFAGYDQHIFHEPTVVRFVNGESVVLPQAAAGPATPGDYEADDQSQVFATAAQLSQQSGLYPSKLLGNAGFAKLDVSLSSHNQLALRVSTSRYSGANNVFLDLSNPVTTYGISDNGTEHVATETVAASLTSALSFRLISHLRVQYSRDLQWSESNSNSPLTRIPGIMDGFGRSTILPRETREH
;
A
#
# COMPACT_ATOMS: atom_id res chain seq x y z
N MET A 1 3.33 14.84 -9.15
CA MET A 1 1.89 15.13 -9.17
C MET A 1 1.67 16.59 -9.53
N ASP A 2 1.17 16.87 -10.74
CA ASP A 2 1.02 18.23 -11.28
C ASP A 2 2.33 19.05 -11.21
N GLY A 3 3.46 18.40 -11.49
CA GLY A 3 4.80 19.00 -11.37
C GLY A 3 5.30 19.22 -9.93
N GLY A 4 4.56 18.80 -8.91
CA GLY A 4 5.03 18.69 -7.53
C GLY A 4 5.70 17.35 -7.24
N ASP A 5 6.74 17.36 -6.41
CA ASP A 5 7.47 16.16 -5.99
C ASP A 5 6.56 15.24 -5.16
N ASN A 6 6.67 13.92 -5.35
CA ASN A 6 5.97 12.90 -4.57
C ASN A 6 6.92 11.80 -4.05
N ASN A 7 8.22 12.10 -3.98
CA ASN A 7 9.21 11.20 -3.41
C ASN A 7 9.33 11.40 -1.89
N ASN A 8 9.48 10.30 -1.17
CA ASN A 8 9.86 10.25 0.23
C ASN A 8 11.39 10.38 0.33
N ALA A 9 11.85 11.35 1.13
CA ALA A 9 13.26 11.69 1.20
C ALA A 9 14.08 10.76 2.11
N PHE A 10 13.44 10.14 3.11
CA PHE A 10 14.11 9.27 4.08
C PHE A 10 14.36 7.86 3.53
N PHE A 11 13.38 7.30 2.82
CA PHE A 11 13.43 5.94 2.29
C PHE A 11 13.75 5.86 0.79
N SER A 12 13.87 7.00 0.10
CA SER A 12 14.10 7.06 -1.35
C SER A 12 13.09 6.25 -2.17
N GLN A 13 11.82 6.31 -1.78
CA GLN A 13 10.68 5.64 -2.41
C GLN A 13 9.56 6.66 -2.68
N ALA A 14 8.43 6.26 -3.29
CA ALA A 14 7.23 7.10 -3.33
C ALA A 14 6.75 7.40 -1.89
N ARG A 15 6.15 8.57 -1.66
CA ARG A 15 5.51 8.89 -0.37
C ARG A 15 4.46 7.84 0.00
N GLY A 16 4.05 7.79 1.26
CA GLY A 16 2.99 6.88 1.70
C GLY A 16 3.35 5.39 1.70
N ARG A 17 4.65 5.06 1.62
CA ARG A 17 5.24 3.70 1.74
C ARG A 17 4.93 2.78 0.55
N TYR A 18 5.94 2.02 0.10
CA TYR A 18 5.81 1.06 -1.00
C TYR A 18 4.72 -0.02 -0.80
N ARG A 19 4.34 -0.31 0.45
CA ARG A 19 3.33 -1.32 0.78
C ARG A 19 1.91 -0.75 0.91
N SER A 20 1.75 0.58 0.95
CA SER A 20 0.43 1.19 0.73
C SER A 20 0.15 1.12 -0.77
N PRO A 21 -0.87 0.37 -1.20
CA PRO A 21 -1.09 0.21 -2.63
C PRO A 21 -1.69 1.49 -3.26
N TYR A 22 -2.17 2.45 -2.44
CA TYR A 22 -3.05 3.53 -2.90
C TYR A 22 -2.69 4.88 -2.27
N GLN A 23 -2.05 5.73 -3.04
CA GLN A 23 -1.86 7.13 -2.65
C GLN A 23 -2.87 8.08 -3.32
N PHE A 24 -3.31 7.75 -4.53
CA PHE A 24 -4.24 8.55 -5.31
C PHE A 24 -5.10 7.61 -6.15
N SER A 25 -6.36 7.97 -6.35
CA SER A 25 -7.26 7.20 -7.21
C SER A 25 -6.88 7.34 -8.68
N ASN A 26 -6.99 6.26 -9.45
CA ASN A 26 -6.87 6.35 -10.91
C ASN A 26 -7.94 7.27 -11.51
N GLU A 27 -9.09 7.39 -10.85
CA GLU A 27 -10.20 8.23 -11.33
C GLU A 27 -9.92 9.73 -11.24
N VAL A 28 -8.95 10.18 -10.43
CA VAL A 28 -8.58 11.60 -10.36
C VAL A 28 -7.53 11.99 -11.41
N ILE A 29 -7.01 11.01 -12.15
CA ILE A 29 -5.91 11.20 -13.08
C ILE A 29 -6.46 11.43 -14.48
N GLN A 30 -5.98 12.49 -15.12
CA GLN A 30 -6.30 12.81 -16.50
C GLN A 30 -5.29 12.15 -17.45
N GLU A 31 -4.01 12.28 -17.17
CA GLU A 31 -2.94 11.71 -17.98
C GLU A 31 -1.69 11.41 -17.14
N PHE A 32 -0.87 10.49 -17.66
CA PHE A 32 0.47 10.21 -17.15
C PHE A 32 1.48 10.51 -18.26
N ARG A 33 2.55 11.23 -17.93
CA ARG A 33 3.67 11.50 -18.80
C ARG A 33 4.92 10.84 -18.25
N VAL A 34 5.53 9.97 -19.04
CA VAL A 34 6.80 9.31 -18.71
C VAL A 34 7.93 9.98 -19.48
N SER A 35 8.95 10.46 -18.78
CA SER A 35 10.15 11.06 -19.36
C SER A 35 11.37 10.20 -19.01
N PRO A 36 11.82 9.31 -19.91
CA PRO A 36 12.85 8.32 -19.58
C PRO A 36 14.27 8.89 -19.47
N ASN A 37 14.64 9.90 -20.29
CA ASN A 37 16.04 10.34 -20.45
C ASN A 37 16.27 11.86 -20.42
N SER A 38 15.27 12.66 -20.08
CA SER A 38 15.41 14.12 -19.97
C SER A 38 14.88 14.59 -18.63
N VAL A 39 15.74 14.52 -17.63
CA VAL A 39 15.56 15.21 -16.37
C VAL A 39 15.86 16.69 -16.66
N SER A 40 14.82 17.49 -16.92
CA SER A 40 15.01 18.95 -17.03
C SER A 40 15.51 19.49 -15.69
N ALA A 41 16.19 20.64 -15.67
CA ALA A 41 16.69 21.25 -14.44
C ALA A 41 15.59 21.53 -13.38
N GLU A 42 14.31 21.49 -13.78
CA GLU A 42 13.15 21.64 -12.89
C GLU A 42 12.82 20.35 -12.11
N SER A 43 13.32 19.20 -12.57
CA SER A 43 13.10 17.88 -11.94
C SER A 43 14.39 17.44 -11.25
N GLY A 44 14.50 17.60 -9.94
CA GLY A 44 15.65 17.12 -9.15
C GLY A 44 15.46 15.71 -8.57
N ARG A 45 16.52 15.17 -7.94
CA ARG A 45 16.48 13.99 -7.03
C ARG A 45 16.13 12.63 -7.67
N THR A 46 16.29 12.45 -8.98
CA THR A 46 16.03 11.15 -9.64
C THR A 46 17.17 10.80 -10.60
N ALA A 47 17.79 9.61 -10.43
CA ALA A 47 18.83 9.09 -11.32
C ALA A 47 18.27 8.27 -12.52
N GLY A 48 16.95 8.32 -12.74
CA GLY A 48 16.22 7.55 -13.75
C GLY A 48 15.02 8.33 -14.33
N ALA A 49 13.96 7.63 -14.72
CA ALA A 49 12.80 8.23 -15.38
C ALA A 49 11.93 9.07 -14.42
N VAL A 50 11.41 10.20 -14.92
CA VAL A 50 10.42 11.02 -14.20
C VAL A 50 9.03 10.68 -14.71
N VAL A 51 8.14 10.26 -13.80
CA VAL A 51 6.72 10.08 -14.08
C VAL A 51 5.95 11.28 -13.53
N ASN A 52 5.37 12.08 -14.40
CA ASN A 52 4.44 13.13 -14.00
C ASN A 52 3.01 12.68 -14.25
N VAL A 53 2.15 12.95 -13.28
CA VAL A 53 0.72 12.70 -13.35
C VAL A 53 0.04 14.04 -13.40
N VAL A 54 -0.93 14.20 -14.29
CA VAL A 54 -1.78 15.39 -14.38
C VAL A 54 -3.17 15.04 -13.87
N THR A 55 -3.67 15.81 -12.91
CA THR A 55 -4.98 15.60 -12.30
C THR A 55 -6.10 16.24 -13.12
N LYS A 56 -7.27 15.60 -13.14
CA LYS A 56 -8.48 16.16 -13.75
C LYS A 56 -8.84 17.50 -13.10
N SER A 57 -9.48 18.36 -13.89
CA SER A 57 -9.96 19.68 -13.48
C SER A 57 -11.47 19.80 -13.72
N GLY A 58 -12.11 20.75 -13.03
CA GLY A 58 -13.53 21.04 -13.24
C GLY A 58 -13.78 21.76 -14.57
N SER A 59 -15.04 21.78 -15.01
CA SER A 59 -15.45 22.47 -16.23
C SER A 59 -16.70 23.33 -16.02
N ASN A 60 -17.19 23.99 -17.06
CA ASN A 60 -18.47 24.72 -17.01
C ASN A 60 -19.72 23.83 -16.93
N LYS A 61 -19.55 22.51 -17.04
CA LYS A 61 -20.62 21.53 -16.90
C LYS A 61 -20.34 20.68 -15.66
N PHE A 62 -21.40 20.38 -14.91
CA PHE A 62 -21.32 19.38 -13.87
C PHE A 62 -21.15 18.01 -14.51
N HIS A 63 -20.16 17.25 -14.06
CA HIS A 63 -19.95 15.86 -14.43
C HIS A 63 -19.39 15.11 -13.23
N GLY A 64 -19.59 13.80 -13.22
CA GLY A 64 -19.06 12.93 -12.19
C GLY A 64 -19.12 11.48 -12.65
N THR A 65 -18.35 10.65 -11.96
CA THR A 65 -18.35 9.20 -12.16
C THR A 65 -18.55 8.54 -10.81
N GLY A 66 -19.19 7.38 -10.79
CA GLY A 66 -19.27 6.51 -9.63
C GLY A 66 -18.84 5.11 -10.07
N PHE A 67 -18.13 4.40 -9.21
CA PHE A 67 -17.66 3.07 -9.52
C PHE A 67 -17.70 2.17 -8.30
N TYR A 68 -17.81 0.88 -8.56
CA TYR A 68 -17.71 -0.18 -7.58
C TYR A 68 -17.09 -1.41 -8.26
N TYR A 69 -16.05 -1.95 -7.65
CA TYR A 69 -15.37 -3.17 -8.04
C TYR A 69 -15.44 -4.16 -6.87
N LEU A 70 -15.81 -5.39 -7.20
CA LEU A 70 -15.80 -6.52 -6.27
C LEU A 70 -14.88 -7.59 -6.85
N ARG A 71 -13.96 -8.08 -6.03
CA ARG A 71 -13.27 -9.34 -6.26
C ARG A 71 -13.58 -10.25 -5.08
N ASP A 72 -14.10 -11.43 -5.35
CA ASP A 72 -14.48 -12.39 -4.34
C ASP A 72 -13.94 -13.78 -4.72
N SER A 73 -13.36 -14.47 -3.74
CA SER A 73 -12.83 -15.82 -3.91
C SER A 73 -13.86 -16.82 -4.46
N SER A 74 -15.16 -16.61 -4.20
CA SER A 74 -16.24 -17.46 -4.73
C SER A 74 -16.37 -17.43 -6.26
N PHE A 75 -15.88 -16.37 -6.92
CA PHE A 75 -15.84 -16.25 -8.38
C PHE A 75 -14.46 -16.60 -8.97
N ALA A 76 -13.46 -16.84 -8.12
CA ALA A 76 -12.08 -17.07 -8.53
C ALA A 76 -11.74 -18.56 -8.55
N ALA A 77 -10.80 -18.93 -9.42
CA ALA A 77 -10.14 -20.23 -9.32
C ALA A 77 -9.29 -20.29 -8.05
N ARG A 78 -9.16 -21.49 -7.48
CA ARG A 78 -8.25 -21.77 -6.36
C ARG A 78 -6.80 -21.62 -6.81
N ASP A 79 -5.96 -21.11 -5.93
CA ASP A 79 -4.51 -21.13 -6.10
C ASP A 79 -3.99 -22.59 -6.29
N PRO A 80 -3.10 -22.86 -7.26
CA PRO A 80 -2.56 -24.20 -7.49
C PRO A 80 -1.76 -24.75 -6.31
N GLU A 81 -1.20 -23.90 -5.45
CA GLU A 81 -0.41 -24.28 -4.28
C GLU A 81 -1.26 -24.69 -3.08
N LEU A 82 -2.58 -24.43 -3.11
CA LEU A 82 -3.48 -24.72 -2.01
C LEU A 82 -4.48 -25.82 -2.36
N SER A 83 -4.85 -26.62 -1.36
CA SER A 83 -5.90 -27.63 -1.47
C SER A 83 -7.31 -27.05 -1.29
N PHE A 84 -7.43 -25.82 -0.78
CA PHE A 84 -8.68 -25.09 -0.58
C PHE A 84 -8.55 -23.65 -1.09
N ASN A 85 -9.68 -22.95 -1.26
CA ASN A 85 -9.70 -21.54 -1.67
C ASN A 85 -9.94 -20.65 -0.44
N PRO A 86 -8.94 -19.89 0.04
CA PRO A 86 -9.15 -18.95 1.16
C PRO A 86 -10.25 -17.95 0.83
N SER A 87 -11.09 -17.65 1.83
CA SER A 87 -12.17 -16.67 1.68
C SER A 87 -11.61 -15.25 1.60
N SER A 88 -11.21 -14.81 0.40
CA SER A 88 -10.79 -13.44 0.13
C SER A 88 -11.88 -12.60 -0.50
N GLN A 89 -11.88 -11.32 -0.15
CA GLN A 89 -12.85 -10.34 -0.64
C GLN A 89 -12.24 -8.93 -0.70
N GLN A 90 -12.35 -8.29 -1.86
CA GLN A 90 -11.91 -6.93 -2.10
C GLN A 90 -13.10 -6.10 -2.57
N HIS A 91 -13.40 -5.05 -1.80
CA HIS A 91 -14.30 -4.00 -2.24
C HIS A 91 -13.49 -2.76 -2.55
N GLN A 92 -13.68 -2.22 -3.74
CA GLN A 92 -13.17 -0.90 -4.11
C GLN A 92 -14.30 -0.06 -4.66
N PHE A 93 -14.50 1.14 -4.13
CA PHE A 93 -15.57 2.01 -4.59
C PHE A 93 -15.24 3.46 -4.36
N GLY A 94 -15.89 4.30 -5.16
CA GLY A 94 -15.60 5.70 -5.11
C GLY A 94 -16.42 6.50 -6.10
N PHE A 95 -16.10 7.78 -6.15
CA PHE A 95 -16.74 8.70 -7.06
C PHE A 95 -15.84 9.88 -7.37
N THR A 96 -16.14 10.55 -8.46
CA THR A 96 -15.61 11.86 -8.80
C THR A 96 -16.76 12.83 -9.06
N ALA A 97 -16.52 14.10 -8.78
CA ALA A 97 -17.44 15.17 -9.12
C ALA A 97 -16.64 16.41 -9.51
N GLY A 98 -17.04 17.07 -10.58
CA GLY A 98 -16.44 18.32 -11.03
C GLY A 98 -17.45 19.22 -11.70
N GLY A 99 -17.16 20.51 -11.69
CA GLY A 99 -18.06 21.51 -12.27
C GLY A 99 -17.70 22.94 -11.87
N PRO A 100 -18.56 23.91 -12.23
CA PRO A 100 -18.32 25.30 -11.90
C PRO A 100 -18.89 25.65 -10.53
N LEU A 101 -18.09 26.23 -9.64
CA LEU A 101 -18.60 27.01 -8.51
C LEU A 101 -19.04 28.40 -8.98
N ARG A 102 -18.30 28.97 -9.94
CA ARG A 102 -18.68 30.17 -10.68
C ARG A 102 -18.34 29.95 -12.15
N ARG A 103 -19.37 29.91 -13.01
CA ARG A 103 -19.19 29.70 -14.45
C ARG A 103 -18.13 30.64 -15.03
N ASN A 104 -17.28 30.10 -15.88
CA ASN A 104 -16.15 30.77 -16.54
C ASN A 104 -15.07 31.35 -15.61
N ARG A 105 -15.10 31.06 -14.30
CA ARG A 105 -14.11 31.63 -13.36
C ARG A 105 -13.58 30.65 -12.31
N VAL A 106 -14.44 29.85 -11.69
CA VAL A 106 -14.07 29.00 -10.57
C VAL A 106 -14.61 27.61 -10.81
N PHE A 107 -13.71 26.64 -10.88
CA PHE A 107 -14.02 25.25 -11.16
C PHE A 107 -13.50 24.38 -10.01
N PHE A 108 -14.30 23.42 -9.59
CA PHE A 108 -13.87 22.42 -8.62
C PHE A 108 -13.82 21.05 -9.27
N PHE A 109 -12.94 20.20 -8.74
CA PHE A 109 -12.93 18.78 -8.99
C PHE A 109 -12.59 18.06 -7.70
N ALA A 110 -13.31 17.00 -7.38
CA ALA A 110 -13.09 16.19 -6.20
C ALA A 110 -13.22 14.70 -6.55
N GLY A 111 -12.49 13.87 -5.82
CA GLY A 111 -12.54 12.42 -5.94
C GLY A 111 -12.35 11.75 -4.59
N TYR A 112 -13.01 10.62 -4.43
CA TYR A 112 -12.87 9.76 -3.28
C TYR A 112 -12.81 8.31 -3.74
N ASP A 113 -11.90 7.54 -3.15
CA ASP A 113 -11.69 6.13 -3.45
C ASP A 113 -11.43 5.37 -2.16
N GLN A 114 -12.20 4.31 -1.92
CA GLN A 114 -12.18 3.47 -0.75
C GLN A 114 -11.84 2.04 -1.14
N HIS A 115 -10.93 1.43 -0.39
CA HIS A 115 -10.50 0.05 -0.51
C HIS A 115 -10.75 -0.65 0.83
N ILE A 116 -11.43 -1.81 0.79
CA ILE A 116 -11.70 -2.67 1.94
C ILE A 116 -11.36 -4.09 1.52
N PHE A 117 -10.15 -4.53 1.83
CA PHE A 117 -9.64 -5.82 1.41
C PHE A 117 -9.48 -6.74 2.62
N HIS A 118 -10.08 -7.91 2.53
CA HIS A 118 -9.94 -9.03 3.45
C HIS A 118 -9.25 -10.16 2.68
N GLU A 119 -7.98 -10.39 3.01
CA GLU A 119 -7.09 -11.29 2.25
C GLU A 119 -6.38 -12.22 3.23
N PRO A 120 -6.94 -13.39 3.55
CA PRO A 120 -6.30 -14.33 4.44
C PRO A 120 -4.96 -14.81 3.88
N THR A 121 -3.97 -14.94 4.75
CA THR A 121 -2.67 -15.54 4.40
C THR A 121 -2.61 -16.96 4.96
N VAL A 122 -1.98 -17.87 4.24
CA VAL A 122 -1.76 -19.27 4.61
C VAL A 122 -0.28 -19.46 4.92
N VAL A 123 0.02 -19.78 6.18
CA VAL A 123 1.36 -20.14 6.61
C VAL A 123 1.60 -21.63 6.37
N ARG A 124 2.66 -21.93 5.63
CA ARG A 124 3.19 -23.28 5.43
C ARG A 124 4.65 -23.31 5.85
N PHE A 125 5.12 -24.47 6.27
CA PHE A 125 6.54 -24.71 6.43
C PHE A 125 7.24 -24.72 5.07
N VAL A 126 8.55 -24.59 5.06
CA VAL A 126 9.39 -24.53 3.84
C VAL A 126 9.23 -25.80 2.98
N ASN A 127 8.91 -26.95 3.60
CA ASN A 127 8.63 -28.20 2.90
C ASN A 127 7.20 -28.27 2.31
N GLY A 128 6.37 -27.24 2.49
CA GLY A 128 4.99 -27.19 2.02
C GLY A 128 3.96 -27.80 2.97
N GLU A 129 4.36 -28.37 4.11
CA GLU A 129 3.40 -28.88 5.09
C GLU A 129 2.88 -27.77 6.01
N SER A 130 1.75 -28.00 6.66
CA SER A 130 1.22 -27.11 7.71
C SER A 130 1.24 -27.74 9.09
N VAL A 131 1.74 -28.96 9.23
CA VAL A 131 1.86 -29.68 10.50
C VAL A 131 3.23 -30.34 10.56
N VAL A 132 3.89 -30.24 11.71
CA VAL A 132 5.11 -30.98 12.01
C VAL A 132 4.72 -32.29 12.69
N LEU A 133 5.01 -33.41 12.04
CA LEU A 133 4.78 -34.75 12.57
C LEU A 133 6.13 -35.43 12.77
N PRO A 134 6.61 -35.56 14.02
CA PRO A 134 7.86 -36.27 14.32
C PRO A 134 7.79 -37.72 13.85
N GLN A 135 8.85 -38.21 13.22
CA GLN A 135 8.96 -39.58 12.73
C GLN A 135 9.79 -40.44 13.66
N ALA A 136 9.29 -41.64 13.98
CA ALA A 136 10.07 -42.64 14.71
C ALA A 136 11.21 -43.19 13.84
N ALA A 137 12.28 -43.67 14.47
CA ALA A 137 13.37 -44.32 13.74
C ALA A 137 12.85 -45.57 13.00
N ALA A 138 13.07 -45.63 11.68
CA ALA A 138 12.70 -46.78 10.86
C ALA A 138 13.83 -47.83 10.74
N GLY A 139 14.98 -47.59 11.36
CA GLY A 139 16.13 -48.49 11.39
C GLY A 139 17.47 -47.76 11.55
N PRO A 140 18.60 -48.48 11.60
CA PRO A 140 19.94 -47.90 11.87
C PRO A 140 20.42 -46.89 10.81
N ALA A 141 19.89 -46.97 9.59
CA ALA A 141 20.22 -46.08 8.47
C ALA A 141 19.24 -44.90 8.31
N THR A 142 18.15 -44.88 9.09
CA THR A 142 17.12 -43.84 9.08
C THR A 142 16.84 -43.43 10.52
N PRO A 143 17.72 -42.60 11.11
CA PRO A 143 17.48 -42.02 12.43
C PRO A 143 16.13 -41.30 12.43
N GLY A 144 15.32 -41.54 13.45
CA GLY A 144 14.07 -40.80 13.67
C GLY A 144 14.33 -39.43 14.29
N ASP A 145 13.27 -38.65 14.48
CA ASP A 145 13.32 -37.34 15.11
C ASP A 145 13.37 -37.40 16.65
N TYR A 146 13.13 -38.58 17.24
CA TYR A 146 13.01 -38.78 18.68
C TYR A 146 13.33 -40.24 19.08
N GLU A 147 13.71 -40.41 20.35
CA GLU A 147 13.85 -41.69 21.06
C GLU A 147 12.64 -41.92 21.99
N ALA A 148 12.49 -43.12 22.53
CA ALA A 148 11.33 -43.43 23.39
C ALA A 148 11.20 -42.49 24.61
N ASP A 149 12.34 -42.04 25.16
CA ASP A 149 12.39 -41.25 26.40
C ASP A 149 12.09 -39.76 26.18
N ASP A 150 12.28 -39.21 24.98
CA ASP A 150 12.04 -37.79 24.66
C ASP A 150 10.78 -37.56 23.81
N GLN A 151 10.09 -38.63 23.41
CA GLN A 151 8.88 -38.59 22.58
C GLN A 151 7.86 -37.55 23.07
N SER A 152 7.55 -37.51 24.37
CA SER A 152 6.55 -36.58 24.92
C SER A 152 6.94 -35.10 24.69
N GLN A 153 8.22 -34.77 24.83
CA GLN A 153 8.74 -33.42 24.66
C GLN A 153 8.79 -33.03 23.17
N VAL A 154 9.22 -33.94 22.30
CA VAL A 154 9.30 -33.69 20.85
C VAL A 154 7.92 -33.48 20.26
N PHE A 155 6.93 -34.30 20.62
CA PHE A 155 5.55 -34.11 20.16
C PHE A 155 4.92 -32.82 20.70
N ALA A 156 5.18 -32.45 21.96
CA ALA A 156 4.72 -31.17 22.50
C ALA A 156 5.30 -29.98 21.73
N THR A 157 6.60 -30.03 21.40
CA THR A 157 7.30 -28.99 20.64
C THR A 157 6.79 -28.94 19.19
N ALA A 158 6.60 -30.08 18.54
CA ALA A 158 6.06 -30.16 17.19
C ALA A 158 4.62 -29.63 17.11
N ALA A 159 3.80 -29.88 18.13
CA ALA A 159 2.47 -29.31 18.25
C ALA A 159 2.53 -27.77 18.40
N GLN A 160 3.44 -27.23 19.21
CA GLN A 160 3.64 -25.79 19.34
C GLN A 160 4.11 -25.15 18.02
N LEU A 161 4.99 -25.81 17.27
CA LEU A 161 5.45 -25.32 15.98
C LEU A 161 4.34 -25.36 14.94
N SER A 162 3.52 -26.42 14.94
CA SER A 162 2.33 -26.54 14.08
C SER A 162 1.25 -25.48 14.37
N GLN A 163 1.27 -24.84 15.54
CA GLN A 163 0.40 -23.69 15.83
C GLN A 163 0.89 -22.39 15.17
N GLN A 164 2.13 -22.34 14.67
CA GLN A 164 2.65 -21.19 13.93
C GLN A 164 2.21 -21.19 12.46
N SER A 165 1.78 -22.34 11.93
CA SER A 165 1.28 -22.53 10.57
C SER A 165 -0.25 -22.48 10.50
N GLY A 166 -0.79 -22.42 9.28
CA GLY A 166 -2.23 -22.35 9.02
C GLY A 166 -2.70 -20.99 8.53
N LEU A 167 -4.02 -20.81 8.51
CA LEU A 167 -4.64 -19.61 7.94
C LEU A 167 -4.80 -18.52 9.01
N TYR A 168 -4.36 -17.30 8.70
CA TYR A 168 -4.66 -16.12 9.50
C TYR A 168 -5.32 -15.01 8.68
N PRO A 169 -6.23 -14.23 9.28
CA PRO A 169 -6.88 -13.13 8.58
C PRO A 169 -5.90 -11.96 8.40
N SER A 170 -5.82 -11.41 7.20
CA SER A 170 -5.16 -10.13 6.95
C SER A 170 -6.12 -9.14 6.33
N LYS A 171 -5.90 -7.85 6.60
CA LYS A 171 -6.75 -6.77 6.13
C LYS A 171 -5.92 -5.63 5.58
N LEU A 172 -6.42 -5.00 4.52
CA LEU A 172 -5.94 -3.71 4.03
C LEU A 172 -7.14 -2.80 3.86
N LEU A 173 -7.18 -1.76 4.68
CA LEU A 173 -8.22 -0.75 4.65
C LEU A 173 -7.55 0.54 4.22
N GLY A 174 -8.03 1.16 3.16
CA GLY A 174 -7.43 2.39 2.66
C GLY A 174 -8.44 3.30 2.00
N ASN A 175 -8.16 4.60 2.05
CA ASN A 175 -8.87 5.57 1.23
C ASN A 175 -7.92 6.64 0.70
N ALA A 176 -8.30 7.20 -0.44
CA ALA A 176 -7.66 8.35 -1.05
C ALA A 176 -8.72 9.43 -1.32
N GLY A 177 -8.49 10.62 -0.76
CA GLY A 177 -9.30 11.81 -1.02
C GLY A 177 -8.53 12.81 -1.87
N PHE A 178 -9.24 13.48 -2.76
CA PHE A 178 -8.68 14.53 -3.60
C PHE A 178 -9.68 15.68 -3.77
N ALA A 179 -9.18 16.90 -3.68
CA ALA A 179 -9.92 18.10 -4.02
C ALA A 179 -9.00 19.08 -4.75
N LYS A 180 -9.53 19.70 -5.80
CA LYS A 180 -8.85 20.70 -6.62
C LYS A 180 -9.79 21.86 -6.89
N LEU A 181 -9.24 23.06 -6.85
CA LEU A 181 -9.92 24.30 -7.18
C LEU A 181 -9.08 25.06 -8.20
N ASP A 182 -9.64 25.27 -9.38
CA ASP A 182 -9.04 26.08 -10.44
C ASP A 182 -9.77 27.42 -10.53
N VAL A 183 -9.02 28.52 -10.40
CA VAL A 183 -9.54 29.87 -10.25
C VAL A 183 -8.89 30.80 -11.28
N SER A 184 -9.69 31.35 -12.18
CA SER A 184 -9.32 32.53 -12.96
C SER A 184 -9.53 33.77 -12.09
N LEU A 185 -8.44 34.24 -11.46
CA LEU A 185 -8.43 35.47 -10.66
C LEU A 185 -8.63 36.69 -11.57
N SER A 186 -8.00 36.68 -12.74
CA SER A 186 -8.19 37.64 -13.83
C SER A 186 -7.93 36.96 -15.18
N SER A 187 -8.01 37.70 -16.29
CA SER A 187 -7.60 37.20 -17.62
C SER A 187 -6.10 36.87 -17.72
N HIS A 188 -5.30 37.31 -16.75
CA HIS A 188 -3.84 37.14 -16.73
C HIS A 188 -3.35 36.26 -15.57
N ASN A 189 -4.22 35.94 -14.61
CA ASN A 189 -3.85 35.23 -13.39
C ASN A 189 -4.72 33.98 -13.20
N GLN A 190 -4.08 32.83 -13.16
CA GLN A 190 -4.70 31.53 -12.91
C GLN A 190 -4.09 30.89 -11.67
N LEU A 191 -4.94 30.56 -10.70
CA LEU A 191 -4.56 29.91 -9.46
C LEU A 191 -5.17 28.51 -9.45
N ALA A 192 -4.36 27.49 -9.15
CA ALA A 192 -4.83 26.15 -8.84
C ALA A 192 -4.44 25.79 -7.42
N LEU A 193 -5.40 25.33 -6.63
CA LEU A 193 -5.22 24.79 -5.28
C LEU A 193 -5.59 23.32 -5.31
N ARG A 194 -4.79 22.47 -4.67
CA ARG A 194 -5.12 21.05 -4.52
C ARG A 194 -4.81 20.56 -3.12
N VAL A 195 -5.63 19.63 -2.66
CA VAL A 195 -5.45 18.85 -1.44
C VAL A 195 -5.61 17.39 -1.80
N SER A 196 -4.69 16.55 -1.35
CA SER A 196 -4.77 15.10 -1.46
C SER A 196 -4.51 14.46 -0.11
N THR A 197 -5.33 13.50 0.26
CA THR A 197 -5.17 12.70 1.47
C THR A 197 -5.12 11.23 1.08
N SER A 198 -4.26 10.47 1.74
CA SER A 198 -4.29 9.02 1.73
C SER A 198 -4.27 8.54 3.18
N ARG A 199 -5.13 7.59 3.49
CA ARG A 199 -5.17 6.88 4.77
C ARG A 199 -5.13 5.41 4.47
N TYR A 200 -4.28 4.70 5.18
CA TYR A 200 -4.11 3.28 5.04
C TYR A 200 -3.92 2.66 6.42
N SER A 201 -4.55 1.51 6.63
CA SER A 201 -4.42 0.67 7.80
C SER A 201 -4.37 -0.78 7.35
N GLY A 202 -3.32 -1.49 7.75
CA GLY A 202 -3.14 -2.91 7.53
C GLY A 202 -3.14 -3.68 8.84
N ALA A 203 -3.71 -4.88 8.82
CA ALA A 203 -3.57 -5.86 9.89
C ALA A 203 -3.00 -7.15 9.29
N ASN A 204 -1.96 -7.70 9.89
CA ASN A 204 -1.23 -8.86 9.41
C ASN A 204 -0.78 -8.72 7.94
N ASN A 205 -0.40 -7.51 7.54
CA ASN A 205 -0.14 -7.14 6.14
C ASN A 205 1.36 -7.02 5.79
N VAL A 206 2.28 -7.31 6.73
CA VAL A 206 3.73 -7.13 6.54
C VAL A 206 4.27 -8.09 5.48
N PHE A 207 3.83 -9.34 5.50
CA PHE A 207 4.20 -10.39 4.54
C PHE A 207 3.05 -10.77 3.60
N LEU A 208 2.04 -9.93 3.53
CA LEU A 208 0.91 -10.18 2.65
C LEU A 208 1.30 -9.93 1.20
N ASP A 209 1.04 -10.91 0.35
CA ASP A 209 1.13 -10.83 -1.09
C ASP A 209 -0.26 -11.07 -1.70
N LEU A 210 -0.76 -10.09 -2.45
CA LEU A 210 -2.08 -10.15 -3.09
C LEU A 210 -2.13 -11.11 -4.30
N SER A 211 -0.97 -11.60 -4.75
CA SER A 211 -0.82 -12.53 -5.86
C SER A 211 -0.58 -13.98 -5.41
N ASN A 212 -0.05 -14.17 -4.20
CA ASN A 212 0.20 -15.49 -3.62
C ASN A 212 -0.15 -15.46 -2.11
N PRO A 213 -1.19 -16.19 -1.67
CA PRO A 213 -1.59 -16.19 -0.27
C PRO A 213 -0.66 -17.00 0.64
N VAL A 214 0.35 -17.71 0.11
CA VAL A 214 1.23 -18.59 0.89
C VAL A 214 2.45 -17.85 1.43
N THR A 215 2.78 -18.06 2.70
CA THR A 215 3.99 -17.54 3.34
C THR A 215 4.63 -18.57 4.26
N THR A 216 5.92 -18.41 4.54
CA THR A 216 6.70 -19.18 5.51
C THR A 216 6.98 -18.41 6.80
N TYR A 217 6.40 -17.21 6.93
CA TYR A 217 6.47 -16.36 8.11
C TYR A 217 5.21 -16.49 8.97
N GLY A 218 5.40 -16.73 10.25
CA GLY A 218 4.31 -16.94 11.20
C GLY A 218 3.54 -15.66 11.48
N ILE A 219 2.30 -15.80 11.96
CA ILE A 219 1.48 -14.64 12.32
C ILE A 219 2.16 -13.76 13.37
N SER A 220 2.93 -14.36 14.29
CA SER A 220 3.66 -13.64 15.33
C SER A 220 4.69 -12.66 14.75
N ASP A 221 5.32 -13.02 13.63
CA ASP A 221 6.32 -12.20 12.90
C ASP A 221 5.69 -11.16 11.96
N ASN A 222 4.35 -11.15 11.88
CA ASN A 222 3.61 -10.15 11.17
C ASN A 222 3.29 -8.95 12.08
N GLY A 223 2.50 -8.00 11.59
CA GLY A 223 2.17 -6.80 12.35
C GLY A 223 1.03 -5.99 11.75
N THR A 224 0.71 -4.92 12.46
CA THR A 224 -0.20 -3.88 11.98
C THR A 224 0.58 -2.72 11.41
N GLU A 225 -0.07 -1.97 10.52
CA GLU A 225 0.53 -0.84 9.85
C GLU A 225 -0.51 0.26 9.67
N HIS A 226 -0.07 1.50 9.80
CA HIS A 226 -0.88 2.65 9.49
C HIS A 226 -0.06 3.71 8.78
N VAL A 227 -0.63 4.28 7.73
CA VAL A 227 -0.02 5.34 6.95
C VAL A 227 -1.05 6.43 6.70
N ALA A 228 -0.66 7.67 6.95
CA ALA A 228 -1.45 8.85 6.68
C ALA A 228 -0.58 9.88 5.94
N THR A 229 -0.88 10.07 4.66
CA THR A 229 -0.23 11.09 3.84
C THR A 229 -1.22 12.22 3.55
N GLU A 230 -0.78 13.46 3.67
CA GLU A 230 -1.53 14.66 3.37
C GLU A 230 -0.65 15.57 2.52
N THR A 231 -1.18 16.11 1.43
CA THR A 231 -0.44 17.07 0.61
C THR A 231 -1.37 18.21 0.25
N VAL A 232 -0.87 19.43 0.45
CA VAL A 232 -1.50 20.66 -0.03
C VAL A 232 -0.54 21.30 -1.02
N ALA A 233 -1.04 21.68 -2.18
CA ALA A 233 -0.24 22.41 -3.15
C ALA A 233 -1.03 23.55 -3.77
N ALA A 234 -0.30 24.62 -4.09
CA ALA A 234 -0.80 25.79 -4.78
C ALA A 234 0.10 26.09 -5.98
N SER A 235 -0.50 26.49 -7.09
CA SER A 235 0.25 27.03 -8.23
C SER A 235 -0.43 28.28 -8.75
N LEU A 236 0.37 29.31 -9.05
CA LEU A 236 -0.08 30.58 -9.60
C LEU A 236 0.66 30.83 -10.91
N THR A 237 -0.09 30.98 -11.99
CA THR A 237 0.42 31.41 -13.29
C THR A 237 -0.03 32.84 -13.55
N SER A 238 0.92 33.72 -13.81
CA SER A 238 0.69 35.16 -14.02
C SER A 238 1.35 35.63 -15.30
N ALA A 239 0.55 36.10 -16.27
CA ALA A 239 1.02 36.85 -17.42
C ALA A 239 1.26 38.32 -17.02
N LEU A 240 2.50 38.63 -16.63
CA LEU A 240 2.88 39.96 -16.13
C LEU A 240 3.00 40.99 -17.27
N SER A 241 3.34 40.54 -18.48
CA SER A 241 3.34 41.36 -19.70
C SER A 241 3.18 40.46 -20.93
N PHE A 242 3.10 41.06 -22.12
CA PHE A 242 3.06 40.34 -23.41
C PHE A 242 4.30 39.49 -23.73
N ARG A 243 5.37 39.60 -22.92
CA ARG A 243 6.61 38.81 -23.06
C ARG A 243 7.02 38.07 -21.79
N LEU A 244 6.28 38.21 -20.69
CA LEU A 244 6.69 37.68 -19.39
C LEU A 244 5.55 36.91 -18.73
N ILE A 245 5.79 35.62 -18.50
CA ILE A 245 4.93 34.73 -17.72
C ILE A 245 5.72 34.28 -16.49
N SER A 246 5.10 34.37 -15.32
CA SER A 246 5.61 33.84 -14.06
C SER A 246 4.79 32.62 -13.65
N HIS A 247 5.49 31.60 -13.16
CA HIS A 247 4.88 30.41 -12.58
C HIS A 247 5.44 30.19 -11.17
N LEU A 248 4.59 30.34 -10.16
CA LEU A 248 4.90 30.04 -8.77
C LEU A 248 4.24 28.72 -8.38
N ARG A 249 4.98 27.84 -7.68
CA ARG A 249 4.45 26.60 -7.11
C ARG A 249 4.93 26.47 -5.67
N VAL A 250 3.99 26.11 -4.79
CA VAL A 250 4.26 25.83 -3.37
C VAL A 250 3.57 24.52 -3.03
N GLN A 251 4.27 23.65 -2.30
CA GLN A 251 3.72 22.40 -1.82
C GLN A 251 4.17 22.15 -0.38
N TYR A 252 3.24 21.68 0.43
CA TYR A 252 3.47 21.15 1.76
C TYR A 252 2.95 19.72 1.81
N SER A 253 3.71 18.79 2.40
CA SER A 253 3.28 17.40 2.52
C SER A 253 3.63 16.86 3.88
N ARG A 254 2.65 16.26 4.55
CA ARG A 254 2.85 15.53 5.78
C ARG A 254 2.71 14.04 5.52
N ASP A 255 3.69 13.26 5.96
CA ASP A 255 3.63 11.79 5.89
C ASP A 255 3.86 11.23 7.30
N LEU A 256 2.86 10.49 7.79
CA LEU A 256 2.87 9.82 9.08
C LEU A 256 2.77 8.32 8.85
N GLN A 257 3.69 7.56 9.42
CA GLN A 257 3.69 6.12 9.31
C GLN A 257 3.98 5.52 10.68
N TRP A 258 3.22 4.50 11.06
CA TRP A 258 3.51 3.67 12.24
C TRP A 258 3.19 2.19 11.99
N SER A 259 3.87 1.33 12.73
CA SER A 259 3.71 -0.13 12.61
C SER A 259 4.04 -0.80 13.92
N GLU A 260 3.31 -1.86 14.23
CA GLU A 260 3.43 -2.61 15.49
C GLU A 260 3.54 -4.10 15.19
N SER A 261 4.43 -4.78 15.91
CA SER A 261 4.62 -6.23 15.76
C SER A 261 3.55 -6.98 16.54
N ASN A 262 3.09 -8.11 16.01
CA ASN A 262 2.14 -8.98 16.70
C ASN A 262 2.74 -9.65 17.94
N SER A 263 4.07 -9.77 18.00
CA SER A 263 4.78 -10.36 19.13
C SER A 263 5.99 -9.53 19.57
N ASN A 264 6.30 -9.64 20.86
CA ASN A 264 7.53 -9.14 21.48
C ASN A 264 8.57 -10.24 21.74
N SER A 265 8.23 -11.51 21.44
CA SER A 265 9.15 -12.63 21.57
C SER A 265 10.37 -12.46 20.64
N PRO A 266 11.53 -13.07 20.93
CA PRO A 266 12.66 -13.03 20.02
C PRO A 266 12.30 -13.55 18.62
N LEU A 267 12.75 -12.84 17.59
CA LEU A 267 12.69 -13.35 16.22
C LEU A 267 13.47 -14.65 16.14
N THR A 268 12.78 -15.71 15.74
CA THR A 268 13.34 -17.06 15.63
C THR A 268 13.14 -17.57 14.22
N ARG A 269 14.22 -18.11 13.63
CA ARG A 269 14.21 -18.78 12.33
C ARG A 269 14.69 -20.22 12.54
N ILE A 270 13.98 -21.17 11.93
CA ILE A 270 14.37 -22.58 11.94
C ILE A 270 14.66 -22.98 10.48
N PRO A 271 15.94 -22.99 10.06
CA PRO A 271 16.32 -23.29 8.68
C PRO A 271 15.68 -24.59 8.17
N GLY A 272 15.10 -24.54 6.97
CA GLY A 272 14.43 -25.69 6.35
C GLY A 272 13.03 -26.00 6.90
N ILE A 273 12.56 -25.29 7.93
CA ILE A 273 11.20 -25.44 8.48
C ILE A 273 10.41 -24.14 8.37
N MET A 274 10.92 -23.03 8.91
CA MET A 274 10.17 -21.77 9.00
C MET A 274 11.11 -20.57 8.91
N ASP A 275 10.76 -19.58 8.09
CA ASP A 275 11.63 -18.42 7.84
C ASP A 275 11.60 -17.38 8.96
N GLY A 276 10.52 -17.32 9.74
CA GLY A 276 10.43 -16.44 10.90
C GLY A 276 9.16 -16.63 11.72
N PHE A 277 9.29 -16.60 13.04
CA PHE A 277 8.21 -16.39 14.01
C PHE A 277 8.79 -15.59 15.20
N GLY A 278 7.94 -14.91 15.97
CA GLY A 278 8.37 -13.99 17.03
C GLY A 278 8.30 -12.54 16.57
N ARG A 279 9.14 -11.63 17.08
CA ARG A 279 9.03 -10.20 16.79
C ARG A 279 9.52 -9.87 15.38
N SER A 280 8.62 -9.26 14.61
CA SER A 280 8.92 -8.74 13.27
C SER A 280 10.08 -7.74 13.26
N THR A 281 10.90 -7.80 12.20
CA THR A 281 11.95 -6.80 11.92
C THR A 281 11.39 -5.46 11.43
N ILE A 282 10.06 -5.25 11.51
CA ILE A 282 9.49 -3.92 11.34
C ILE A 282 10.04 -3.01 12.45
N LEU A 283 10.81 -2.01 12.03
CA LEU A 283 11.28 -0.99 12.95
C LEU A 283 10.04 -0.28 13.54
N PRO A 284 9.90 -0.15 14.87
CA PRO A 284 8.92 0.76 15.43
C PRO A 284 9.25 2.16 14.92
N ARG A 285 8.39 2.69 14.05
CA ARG A 285 8.62 3.92 13.30
C ARG A 285 7.51 4.89 13.68
N GLU A 286 7.86 5.98 14.34
CA GLU A 286 7.07 7.21 14.27
C GLU A 286 7.83 8.18 13.37
N THR A 287 7.67 8.06 12.06
CA THR A 287 8.27 9.03 11.14
C THR A 287 7.29 10.17 10.88
N ARG A 288 7.71 11.40 11.16
CA ARG A 288 6.99 12.62 10.80
C ARG A 288 7.83 13.39 9.78
N GLU A 289 7.38 13.42 8.53
CA GLU A 289 7.97 14.28 7.49
C GLU A 289 7.02 15.46 7.20
N HIS A 290 7.61 16.62 6.88
CA HIS A 290 6.95 17.90 6.62
C HIS A 290 7.47 18.52 5.32
#